data_AF-A0A947KFS0-F1
#
_entry.id   AF-A0A947KFS0-F1
#
_cell.length_a   1.000
_cell.length_b   1.000
_cell.length_c   1.000
_cell.angle_alpha   90.00
_cell.angle_beta   90.00
_cell.angle_gamma   90.00
#
_symmetry.space_group_name_H-M   'P 1'
#
loop_
_entity.id
_entity.type
_entity.pdbx_description
1 polymer ?
#
loop_
_entity_poly.entity_id
_entity_poly.type
_entity_poly.pdbx_seq_one_letter_code
_entity_poly.pdbx_strand_id
1 'polypeptide(L)'
;ILSGSGSDIAVFDVQSDDIPEKIKRQDISLSAIEPHIIRNALSRNPYFTFETLSQCFPNLTSMSEFITSKEYLAGLSIILSGPDNDVTNPSNSIKYQAMVELLDRLEREVKANVTEFAGTPEFEPYPIQGVFEPRVLKLDKNSERANGDQEFLKDKDWYVFNANYGTSEEKAFVKMLDRYVDELKKYYNEVFLIRNERHMKIHNFKDGQAFEPDFLLYLLKDGGEELTYQLFIEPKGKHLQAYEPWKEEFLQELQEKFKDKLLTFNERDKYRIIGIPFYNYEDENEFKKSLFETIGIN
;
A
#
# COMPACT_ATOMS: atom_id res chain seq x y z
N ILE A 1 -4.60 7.26 -5.17
CA ILE A 1 -5.54 8.27 -5.74
C ILE A 1 -6.87 7.58 -5.90
N LEU A 2 -7.94 8.12 -5.30
CA LEU A 2 -9.30 7.56 -5.33
C LEU A 2 -9.77 7.38 -6.79
N SER A 3 -9.50 6.22 -7.38
CA SER A 3 -10.16 5.78 -8.60
C SER A 3 -11.56 5.32 -8.18
N GLY A 4 -12.60 5.99 -8.67
CA GLY A 4 -14.00 5.79 -8.31
C GLY A 4 -14.61 4.45 -8.71
N SER A 5 -14.05 3.34 -8.21
CA SER A 5 -14.64 2.00 -8.28
C SER A 5 -15.01 1.45 -6.89
N GLY A 6 -14.94 2.28 -5.85
CA GLY A 6 -15.45 1.98 -4.51
C GLY A 6 -16.63 2.90 -4.18
N SER A 7 -17.73 2.34 -3.68
CA SER A 7 -18.79 3.12 -3.05
C SER A 7 -18.26 3.63 -1.70
N ASP A 8 -17.58 4.78 -1.70
CA ASP A 8 -17.19 5.43 -0.45
C ASP A 8 -18.43 6.08 0.18
N ILE A 9 -18.73 5.63 1.38
CA ILE A 9 -19.90 6.03 2.16
C ILE A 9 -19.38 6.85 3.36
N ALA A 10 -19.66 8.14 3.38
CA ALA A 10 -19.33 9.00 4.51
C ALA A 10 -20.57 9.22 5.39
N VAL A 11 -20.45 9.04 6.71
CA VAL A 11 -21.54 9.17 7.69
C VAL A 11 -21.43 10.49 8.42
N PHE A 12 -22.52 11.28 8.46
CA PHE A 12 -22.59 12.57 9.13
C PHE A 12 -23.78 12.64 10.08
N ASP A 13 -23.53 13.07 11.32
CA ASP A 13 -24.57 13.29 12.35
C ASP A 13 -24.98 14.77 12.37
N VAL A 14 -26.26 15.03 12.12
CA VAL A 14 -26.88 16.34 12.24
C VAL A 14 -27.16 16.59 13.73
N GLN A 15 -26.48 17.57 14.33
CA GLN A 15 -26.72 17.94 15.73
C GLN A 15 -28.05 18.69 15.87
N SER A 16 -28.86 18.28 16.85
CA SER A 16 -30.06 19.00 17.32
C SER A 16 -30.01 19.13 18.84
N ASP A 17 -30.36 20.30 19.36
CA ASP A 17 -30.28 20.65 20.79
C ASP A 17 -31.50 20.18 21.63
N ASP A 18 -32.41 19.36 21.09
CA ASP A 18 -33.63 18.93 21.77
C ASP A 18 -33.85 17.40 21.75
N ILE A 19 -34.44 16.90 22.86
CA ILE A 19 -35.01 15.58 23.24
C ILE A 19 -34.86 14.41 22.22
N PRO A 20 -34.51 13.16 22.65
CA PRO A 20 -34.22 12.04 21.74
C PRO A 20 -35.41 11.62 20.88
N GLU A 21 -35.51 12.18 19.67
CA GLU A 21 -36.26 11.60 18.57
C GLU A 21 -35.55 10.36 18.01
N LYS A 22 -36.30 9.47 17.36
CA LYS A 22 -35.72 8.33 16.65
C LYS A 22 -34.78 8.83 15.54
N ILE A 23 -33.48 8.67 15.75
CA ILE A 23 -32.45 8.97 14.74
C ILE A 23 -32.69 8.06 13.52
N LYS A 24 -32.89 8.67 12.35
CA LYS A 24 -32.92 7.96 11.06
C LYS A 24 -31.61 8.15 10.33
N ARG A 25 -31.32 7.22 9.44
CA ARG A 25 -30.18 7.28 8.51
C ARG A 25 -30.67 7.14 7.08
N GLN A 26 -30.14 7.94 6.18
CA GLN A 26 -30.45 7.85 4.75
C GLN A 26 -29.24 8.17 3.90
N ASP A 27 -29.07 7.34 2.87
CA ASP A 27 -28.05 7.50 1.84
C ASP A 27 -28.54 8.49 0.79
N ILE A 28 -27.72 9.48 0.49
CA ILE A 28 -27.95 10.47 -0.56
C ILE A 28 -26.77 10.40 -1.52
N SER A 29 -27.03 10.00 -2.76
CA SER A 29 -26.04 10.10 -3.82
C SER A 29 -25.72 11.57 -4.10
N LEU A 30 -24.45 11.89 -4.28
CA LEU A 30 -24.03 13.24 -4.64
C LEU A 30 -24.62 13.68 -5.99
N SER A 31 -24.89 12.72 -6.88
CA SER A 31 -25.58 12.99 -8.15
C SER A 31 -27.01 13.56 -7.97
N ALA A 32 -27.62 13.36 -6.79
CA ALA A 32 -28.94 13.87 -6.44
C ALA A 32 -28.88 15.25 -5.73
N ILE A 33 -27.70 15.75 -5.40
CA ILE A 33 -27.51 17.08 -4.82
C ILE A 33 -27.42 18.11 -5.94
N GLU A 34 -28.08 19.25 -5.76
CA GLU A 34 -28.15 20.29 -6.78
C GLU A 34 -26.74 20.85 -7.10
N PRO A 35 -26.35 20.97 -8.39
CA PRO A 35 -24.98 21.35 -8.75
C PRO A 35 -24.52 22.70 -8.19
N HIS A 36 -25.44 23.63 -7.95
CA HIS A 36 -25.11 24.93 -7.36
C HIS A 36 -24.69 24.82 -5.88
N ILE A 37 -25.21 23.84 -5.15
CA ILE A 37 -24.81 23.54 -3.76
C ILE A 37 -23.39 22.97 -3.76
N ILE A 38 -23.12 21.99 -4.63
CA ILE A 38 -21.78 21.39 -4.77
C ILE A 38 -20.75 22.45 -5.18
N ARG A 39 -21.07 23.28 -6.17
CA ARG A 39 -20.17 24.37 -6.62
C ARG A 39 -19.88 25.37 -5.50
N ASN A 40 -20.89 25.73 -4.72
CA ASN A 40 -20.73 26.64 -3.58
C ASN A 40 -19.86 26.01 -2.47
N ALA A 41 -19.97 24.70 -2.25
CA ALA A 41 -19.13 23.99 -1.28
C ALA A 41 -17.67 23.96 -1.76
N LEU A 42 -17.45 23.57 -3.02
CA LEU A 42 -16.12 23.57 -3.65
C LEU A 42 -15.48 24.96 -3.64
N SER A 43 -16.23 26.03 -3.92
CA SER A 43 -15.67 27.38 -3.94
C SER A 43 -15.24 27.91 -2.58
N ARG A 44 -15.70 27.30 -1.47
CA ARG A 44 -15.25 27.64 -0.11
C ARG A 44 -13.98 26.90 0.30
N ASN A 45 -13.66 25.78 -0.33
CA ASN A 45 -12.47 25.02 -0.01
C ASN A 45 -11.35 25.32 -1.05
N PRO A 46 -10.28 26.04 -0.68
CA PRO A 46 -9.22 26.44 -1.61
C PRO A 46 -8.41 25.27 -2.16
N TYR A 47 -8.54 24.07 -1.60
CA TYR A 47 -7.88 22.87 -2.10
C TYR A 47 -8.52 22.35 -3.40
N PHE A 48 -9.85 22.45 -3.54
CA PHE A 48 -10.59 21.89 -4.68
C PHE A 48 -10.67 22.85 -5.88
N THR A 49 -9.52 23.36 -6.33
CA THR A 49 -9.43 24.11 -7.60
C THR A 49 -9.18 23.14 -8.76
N PHE A 50 -9.46 23.58 -9.99
CA PHE A 50 -9.14 22.78 -11.17
C PHE A 50 -7.64 22.47 -11.26
N GLU A 51 -6.79 23.42 -10.88
CA GLU A 51 -5.33 23.24 -10.87
C GLU A 51 -4.92 22.08 -9.96
N THR A 52 -5.33 22.10 -8.68
CA THR A 52 -5.04 21.02 -7.72
C THR A 52 -5.63 19.69 -8.17
N LEU A 53 -6.88 19.71 -8.66
CA LEU A 53 -7.56 18.49 -9.09
C LEU A 53 -6.94 17.89 -10.35
N SER A 54 -6.46 18.70 -11.29
CA SER A 54 -5.78 18.22 -12.49
C SER A 54 -4.44 17.54 -12.19
N GLN A 55 -3.76 17.95 -11.11
CA GLN A 55 -2.57 17.26 -10.60
C GLN A 55 -2.92 15.90 -9.99
N CYS A 56 -4.06 15.81 -9.29
CA CYS A 56 -4.53 14.57 -8.67
C CYS A 56 -5.16 13.60 -9.67
N PHE A 57 -5.82 14.12 -10.71
CA PHE A 57 -6.60 13.36 -11.70
C PHE A 57 -6.17 13.78 -13.11
N PRO A 58 -5.15 13.15 -13.70
CA PRO A 58 -4.54 13.59 -14.97
C PRO A 58 -5.50 13.59 -16.17
N ASN A 59 -6.56 12.78 -16.11
CA ASN A 59 -7.58 12.67 -17.16
C ASN A 59 -8.76 13.63 -16.94
N LEU A 60 -8.77 14.42 -15.85
CA LEU A 60 -9.85 15.35 -15.56
C LEU A 60 -9.79 16.56 -16.49
N THR A 61 -10.85 16.77 -17.27
CA THR A 61 -10.92 17.83 -18.29
C THR A 61 -11.54 19.13 -17.76
N SER A 62 -12.39 19.07 -16.73
CA SER A 62 -13.04 20.26 -16.17
C SER A 62 -13.63 20.07 -14.77
N MET A 63 -13.88 21.17 -14.07
CA MET A 63 -14.66 21.16 -12.82
C MET A 63 -16.09 20.63 -13.01
N SER A 64 -16.68 20.84 -14.19
CA SER A 64 -18.01 20.32 -14.49
C SER A 64 -17.98 18.79 -14.52
N GLU A 65 -16.97 18.21 -15.17
CA GLU A 65 -16.77 16.76 -15.20
C GLU A 65 -16.55 16.20 -13.80
N PHE A 66 -15.72 16.86 -12.98
CA PHE A 66 -15.48 16.45 -11.59
C PHE A 66 -16.77 16.35 -10.77
N ILE A 67 -17.73 17.26 -11.02
CA ILE A 67 -19.02 17.30 -10.31
C ILE A 67 -20.01 16.28 -10.88
N THR A 68 -20.07 16.10 -12.20
CA THR A 68 -21.16 15.35 -12.84
C THR A 68 -20.79 13.92 -13.23
N SER A 69 -19.51 13.58 -13.32
CA SER A 69 -19.07 12.24 -13.70
C SER A 69 -19.15 11.27 -12.51
N LYS A 70 -19.63 10.05 -12.79
CA LYS A 70 -19.62 8.95 -11.81
C LYS A 70 -18.22 8.46 -11.47
N GLU A 71 -17.23 8.79 -12.28
CA GLU A 71 -15.82 8.48 -12.01
C GLU A 71 -15.24 9.37 -10.89
N TYR A 72 -15.92 10.48 -10.56
CA TYR A 72 -15.52 11.46 -9.55
C TYR A 72 -16.66 11.68 -8.52
N LEU A 73 -17.04 12.93 -8.20
CA LEU A 73 -17.99 13.22 -7.12
C LEU A 73 -19.35 12.58 -7.32
N ALA A 74 -19.87 12.48 -8.56
CA ALA A 74 -21.21 11.95 -8.79
C ALA A 74 -21.33 10.44 -8.49
N GLY A 75 -20.20 9.74 -8.33
CA GLY A 75 -20.15 8.33 -7.92
C GLY A 75 -20.28 8.12 -6.41
N LEU A 76 -20.10 9.17 -5.61
CA LEU A 76 -20.07 9.09 -4.16
C LEU A 76 -21.48 9.18 -3.55
N SER A 77 -21.59 8.76 -2.29
CA SER A 77 -22.80 8.92 -1.47
C SER A 77 -22.48 9.37 -0.05
N ILE A 78 -23.41 10.13 0.52
CA ILE A 78 -23.35 10.63 1.90
C ILE A 78 -24.49 9.98 2.68
N ILE A 79 -24.19 9.44 3.87
CA ILE A 79 -25.19 9.05 4.86
C ILE A 79 -25.46 10.24 5.77
N LEU A 80 -26.69 10.74 5.73
CA LEU A 80 -27.20 11.66 6.73
C LEU A 80 -27.82 10.88 7.88
N SER A 81 -27.51 11.28 9.11
CA SER A 81 -28.02 10.71 10.35
C SER A 81 -28.58 11.85 11.21
N GLY A 82 -29.84 11.77 11.63
CA GLY A 82 -30.49 12.88 12.34
C GLY A 82 -32.01 12.72 12.50
N PRO A 83 -32.71 13.80 12.89
CA PRO A 83 -34.18 13.85 12.95
C PRO A 83 -34.82 13.50 11.60
N ASP A 84 -36.01 12.92 11.61
CA ASP A 84 -36.67 12.38 10.40
C ASP A 84 -36.78 13.42 9.28
N ASN A 85 -37.16 14.65 9.62
CA ASN A 85 -37.33 15.74 8.65
C ASN A 85 -36.01 16.16 8.00
N ASP A 86 -34.92 16.14 8.76
CA ASP A 86 -33.59 16.57 8.32
C ASP A 86 -32.90 15.53 7.42
N VAL A 87 -33.36 14.27 7.51
CA VAL A 87 -32.79 13.14 6.78
C VAL A 87 -33.63 12.82 5.53
N THR A 88 -34.95 12.83 5.63
CA THR A 88 -35.85 12.43 4.53
C THR A 88 -36.05 13.51 3.47
N ASN A 89 -35.99 14.78 3.86
CA ASN A 89 -36.06 15.91 2.95
C ASN A 89 -35.10 17.03 3.39
N PRO A 90 -33.78 16.80 3.29
CA PRO A 90 -32.78 17.72 3.82
C PRO A 90 -32.87 19.09 3.14
N SER A 91 -32.82 20.13 3.95
CA SER A 91 -32.73 21.51 3.45
C SER A 91 -31.43 21.73 2.66
N ASN A 92 -31.41 22.76 1.82
CA ASN A 92 -30.19 23.14 1.10
C ASN A 92 -29.02 23.45 2.05
N SER A 93 -29.29 23.92 3.28
CA SER A 93 -28.27 24.16 4.30
C SER A 93 -27.64 22.86 4.79
N ILE A 94 -28.45 21.84 5.03
CA ILE A 94 -27.99 20.51 5.48
C ILE A 94 -27.16 19.85 4.37
N LYS A 95 -27.67 19.85 3.13
CA LYS A 95 -26.93 19.35 1.96
C LYS A 95 -25.58 20.06 1.80
N TYR A 96 -25.58 21.39 1.96
CA TYR A 96 -24.36 22.19 1.87
C TYR A 96 -23.34 21.85 2.96
N GLN A 97 -23.78 21.74 4.21
CA GLN A 97 -22.91 21.41 5.33
C GLN A 97 -22.31 20.00 5.17
N ALA A 98 -23.13 19.01 4.82
CA ALA A 98 -22.66 17.65 4.54
C ALA A 98 -21.62 17.61 3.41
N MET A 99 -21.81 18.43 2.37
CA MET A 99 -20.81 18.58 1.30
C MET A 99 -19.50 19.20 1.79
N VAL A 100 -19.55 20.23 2.63
CA VAL A 100 -18.33 20.84 3.21
C VAL A 100 -17.56 19.82 4.04
N GLU A 101 -18.25 19.08 4.92
CA GLU A 101 -17.61 18.08 5.78
C GLU A 101 -17.03 16.91 4.98
N LEU A 102 -17.71 16.47 3.92
CA LEU A 102 -17.17 15.49 2.98
C LEU A 102 -15.90 16.01 2.30
N LEU A 103 -15.93 17.22 1.77
CA LEU A 103 -14.77 17.81 1.07
C LEU A 103 -13.57 17.96 2.02
N ASP A 104 -13.78 18.40 3.26
CA ASP A 104 -12.71 18.51 4.26
C ASP A 104 -12.10 17.13 4.61
N ARG A 105 -12.92 16.08 4.62
CA ARG A 105 -12.44 14.70 4.79
C ARG A 105 -11.63 14.25 3.59
N LEU A 106 -12.16 14.44 2.38
CA LEU A 106 -11.47 14.09 1.14
C LEU A 106 -10.15 14.84 1.02
N GLU A 107 -10.09 16.13 1.36
CA GLU A 107 -8.85 16.90 1.38
C GLU A 107 -7.81 16.30 2.32
N ARG A 108 -8.19 15.91 3.54
CA ARG A 108 -7.27 15.25 4.48
C ARG A 108 -6.76 13.92 3.94
N GLU A 109 -7.64 13.11 3.35
CA GLU A 109 -7.28 11.83 2.77
C GLU A 109 -6.36 12.00 1.54
N VAL A 110 -6.62 12.98 0.68
CA VAL A 110 -5.76 13.27 -0.47
C VAL A 110 -4.42 13.83 -0.01
N LYS A 111 -4.39 14.82 0.90
CA LYS A 111 -3.13 15.36 1.44
C LYS A 111 -2.28 14.35 2.19
N ALA A 112 -2.90 13.37 2.85
CA ALA A 112 -2.17 12.27 3.49
C ALA A 112 -1.51 11.32 2.47
N ASN A 113 -2.02 11.30 1.23
CA ASN A 113 -1.59 10.40 0.17
C ASN A 113 -0.79 11.09 -0.96
N VAL A 114 -0.74 12.42 -1.01
CA VAL A 114 0.08 13.19 -1.96
C VAL A 114 1.43 13.47 -1.32
N THR A 115 2.46 12.78 -1.79
CA THR A 115 3.85 13.05 -1.46
C THR A 115 4.43 14.09 -2.42
N GLU A 116 4.98 15.20 -1.91
CA GLU A 116 5.64 16.26 -2.72
C GLU A 116 6.93 15.75 -3.42
N PHE A 117 7.41 14.58 -3.01
CA PHE A 117 8.66 13.99 -3.46
C PHE A 117 8.39 12.56 -3.93
N ALA A 118 8.98 12.18 -5.07
CA ALA A 118 9.02 10.80 -5.52
C ALA A 118 10.30 10.10 -5.04
N GLY A 119 10.33 8.77 -5.10
CA GLY A 119 11.55 8.00 -4.92
C GLY A 119 12.60 8.37 -5.96
N THR A 120 13.86 8.40 -5.55
CA THR A 120 15.01 8.54 -6.45
C THR A 120 15.46 7.17 -6.98
N PRO A 121 15.85 7.04 -8.26
CA PRO A 121 16.49 5.82 -8.77
C PRO A 121 17.92 5.60 -8.25
N GLU A 122 18.46 6.55 -7.48
CA GLU A 122 19.77 6.46 -6.84
C GLU A 122 19.62 5.85 -5.44
N PHE A 123 20.23 4.69 -5.22
CA PHE A 123 20.20 4.01 -3.93
C PHE A 123 21.41 4.42 -3.09
N GLU A 124 21.20 4.56 -1.78
CA GLU A 124 22.23 4.80 -0.79
C GLU A 124 22.34 3.61 0.16
N PRO A 125 23.55 3.18 0.55
CA PRO A 125 23.73 2.07 1.46
C PRO A 125 23.46 2.50 2.91
N TYR A 126 22.69 1.69 3.64
CA TYR A 126 22.45 1.85 5.08
C TYR A 126 22.87 0.58 5.83
N PRO A 127 23.56 0.67 6.97
CA PRO A 127 23.89 -0.49 7.79
C PRO A 127 22.63 -1.19 8.31
N ILE A 128 22.55 -2.52 8.19
CA ILE A 128 21.42 -3.33 8.70
C ILE A 128 21.11 -3.01 10.17
N GLN A 129 22.15 -2.88 11.01
CA GLN A 129 21.98 -2.54 12.42
C GLN A 129 21.28 -1.18 12.65
N GLY A 130 21.46 -0.21 11.75
CA GLY A 130 20.80 1.09 11.86
C GLY A 130 19.36 1.11 11.34
N VAL A 131 18.93 0.05 10.64
CA VAL A 131 17.57 -0.09 10.09
C VAL A 131 16.72 -0.99 10.99
N PHE A 132 17.28 -2.10 11.45
CA PHE A 132 16.58 -3.13 12.20
C PHE A 132 16.86 -3.01 13.70
N GLU A 133 15.97 -2.30 14.38
CA GLU A 133 16.01 -2.09 15.83
C GLU A 133 15.02 -3.01 16.57
N PRO A 134 15.24 -3.33 17.86
CA PRO A 134 14.30 -4.13 18.62
C PRO A 134 12.89 -3.53 18.66
N ARG A 135 11.89 -4.32 18.26
CA ARG A 135 10.47 -3.90 18.22
C ARG A 135 9.57 -4.79 19.07
N VAL A 136 8.66 -4.17 19.82
CA VAL A 136 7.59 -4.88 20.55
C VAL A 136 6.35 -5.02 19.66
N LEU A 137 5.93 -6.25 19.41
CA LEU A 137 4.71 -6.55 18.67
C LEU A 137 3.51 -6.67 19.62
N LYS A 138 2.43 -5.96 19.30
CA LYS A 138 1.13 -6.09 19.99
C LYS A 138 0.21 -6.96 19.15
N LEU A 139 0.08 -8.22 19.53
CA LEU A 139 -0.70 -9.22 18.79
C LEU A 139 -1.92 -9.63 19.59
N ASP A 140 -3.05 -9.86 18.90
CA ASP A 140 -4.19 -10.53 19.51
C ASP A 140 -3.83 -12.00 19.75
N LYS A 141 -4.04 -12.48 20.98
CA LYS A 141 -3.80 -13.88 21.38
C LYS A 141 -4.54 -14.91 20.52
N ASN A 142 -5.66 -14.52 19.90
CA ASN A 142 -6.49 -15.39 19.06
C ASN A 142 -6.14 -15.25 17.57
N SER A 143 -5.25 -14.33 17.20
CA SER A 143 -4.78 -14.19 15.83
C SER A 143 -3.83 -15.33 15.48
N GLU A 144 -3.86 -15.77 14.21
CA GLU A 144 -2.84 -16.67 13.67
C GLU A 144 -1.41 -16.13 13.88
N ARG A 145 -1.26 -14.80 13.85
CA ARG A 145 0.02 -14.12 14.07
C ARG A 145 0.58 -14.39 15.46
N ALA A 146 -0.21 -14.77 16.45
CA ALA A 146 0.29 -15.06 17.80
C ALA A 146 1.17 -16.32 17.85
N ASN A 147 1.01 -17.24 16.90
CA ASN A 147 1.97 -18.32 16.68
C ASN A 147 3.12 -17.78 15.83
N GLY A 148 4.33 -17.75 16.39
CA GLY A 148 5.53 -17.24 15.72
C GLY A 148 6.31 -18.29 14.95
N ASP A 149 5.79 -19.51 14.74
CA ASP A 149 6.50 -20.61 14.06
C ASP A 149 7.92 -20.87 14.60
N GLN A 150 8.17 -20.60 15.90
CA GLN A 150 9.51 -20.67 16.48
C GLN A 150 10.15 -22.06 16.38
N GLU A 151 9.36 -23.11 16.56
CA GLU A 151 9.86 -24.49 16.46
C GLU A 151 10.30 -24.82 15.03
N PHE A 152 9.60 -24.30 14.01
CA PHE A 152 9.97 -24.48 12.62
C PHE A 152 11.26 -23.72 12.27
N LEU A 153 11.47 -22.54 12.86
CA LEU A 153 12.61 -21.65 12.58
C LEU A 153 13.87 -21.95 13.40
N LYS A 154 13.76 -22.76 14.45
CA LYS A 154 14.83 -22.98 15.44
C LYS A 154 16.18 -23.35 14.83
N ASP A 155 16.18 -24.14 13.77
CA ASP A 155 17.39 -24.64 13.10
C ASP A 155 17.58 -24.03 11.70
N LYS A 156 16.96 -22.87 11.42
CA LYS A 156 16.97 -22.19 10.12
C LYS A 156 17.89 -20.99 10.15
N ASP A 157 19.19 -21.24 9.99
CA ASP A 157 20.27 -20.24 10.01
C ASP A 157 20.10 -19.08 9.01
N TRP A 158 19.39 -19.34 7.92
CA TRP A 158 19.07 -18.39 6.87
C TRP A 158 17.95 -17.41 7.25
N TYR A 159 17.20 -17.64 8.33
CA TYR A 159 16.16 -16.71 8.79
C TYR A 159 16.68 -15.88 9.96
N VAL A 160 16.69 -14.56 9.82
CA VAL A 160 17.42 -13.68 10.75
C VAL A 160 16.83 -13.60 12.16
N PHE A 161 15.52 -13.84 12.30
CA PHE A 161 14.83 -13.78 13.60
C PHE A 161 14.55 -15.16 14.18
N ASN A 162 14.24 -15.24 15.47
CA ASN A 162 13.86 -16.50 16.12
C ASN A 162 12.37 -16.89 15.93
N ALA A 163 11.57 -16.00 15.34
CA ALA A 163 10.14 -16.14 15.20
C ALA A 163 9.62 -15.33 14.00
N ASN A 164 8.58 -15.85 13.35
CA ASN A 164 7.80 -15.20 12.31
C ASN A 164 6.35 -15.01 12.77
N TYR A 165 6.05 -13.91 13.46
CA TYR A 165 4.69 -13.51 13.86
C TYR A 165 3.90 -12.85 12.71
N GLY A 166 3.98 -13.47 11.52
CA GLY A 166 3.36 -13.01 10.29
C GLY A 166 1.99 -13.65 10.00
N THR A 167 1.35 -13.21 8.92
CA THR A 167 0.09 -13.77 8.39
C THR A 167 0.29 -15.17 7.82
N SER A 168 -0.81 -15.82 7.46
CA SER A 168 -0.81 -17.10 6.74
C SER A 168 0.03 -17.05 5.47
N GLU A 169 -0.06 -15.96 4.70
CA GLU A 169 0.67 -15.76 3.45
C GLU A 169 2.16 -15.60 3.72
N GLU A 170 2.53 -14.77 4.71
CA GLU A 170 3.93 -14.59 5.12
C GLU A 170 4.55 -15.92 5.57
N LYS A 171 3.82 -16.71 6.36
CA LYS A 171 4.27 -18.04 6.80
C LYS A 171 4.37 -19.05 5.66
N ALA A 172 3.43 -19.03 4.73
CA ALA A 172 3.46 -19.89 3.54
C ALA A 172 4.70 -19.60 2.69
N PHE A 173 5.02 -18.31 2.49
CA PHE A 173 6.23 -17.90 1.78
C PHE A 173 7.51 -18.41 2.46
N VAL A 174 7.64 -18.26 3.78
CA VAL A 174 8.82 -18.74 4.53
C VAL A 174 8.98 -20.25 4.38
N LYS A 175 7.89 -21.03 4.47
CA LYS A 175 7.90 -22.49 4.26
C LYS A 175 8.23 -22.87 2.81
N MET A 176 7.83 -22.05 1.85
CA MET A 176 8.20 -22.23 0.45
C MET A 176 9.69 -22.03 0.24
N LEU A 177 10.22 -20.91 0.71
CA LEU A 177 11.65 -20.60 0.59
C LEU A 177 12.50 -21.70 1.22
N ASP A 178 12.12 -22.19 2.41
CA ASP A 178 12.81 -23.29 3.12
C ASP A 178 13.07 -24.52 2.23
N ARG A 179 12.12 -24.88 1.36
CA ARG A 179 12.28 -26.03 0.44
C ARG A 179 13.38 -25.84 -0.59
N TYR A 180 13.78 -24.59 -0.83
CA TYR A 180 14.71 -24.20 -1.89
C TYR A 180 15.98 -23.55 -1.36
N VAL A 181 16.12 -23.29 -0.04
CA VAL A 181 17.34 -22.69 0.52
C VAL A 181 18.58 -23.52 0.19
N ASP A 182 18.52 -24.85 0.31
CA ASP A 182 19.64 -25.72 -0.04
C ASP A 182 19.99 -25.68 -1.53
N GLU A 183 19.01 -25.39 -2.39
CA GLU A 183 19.24 -25.18 -3.81
C GLU A 183 19.91 -23.82 -4.06
N LEU A 184 19.44 -22.75 -3.41
CA LEU A 184 20.06 -21.43 -3.46
C LEU A 184 21.51 -21.46 -2.97
N LYS A 185 21.79 -22.16 -1.86
CA LYS A 185 23.14 -22.34 -1.29
C LYS A 185 24.13 -23.06 -2.23
N LYS A 186 23.68 -23.64 -3.36
CA LYS A 186 24.58 -24.17 -4.41
C LYS A 186 25.15 -23.07 -5.31
N TYR A 187 24.46 -21.93 -5.41
CA TYR A 187 24.80 -20.81 -6.29
C TYR A 187 25.28 -19.57 -5.52
N TYR A 188 24.90 -19.50 -4.24
CA TYR A 188 25.18 -18.40 -3.31
C TYR A 188 25.86 -18.94 -2.06
N ASN A 189 26.85 -18.21 -1.56
CA ASN A 189 27.60 -18.57 -0.36
C ASN A 189 26.74 -18.42 0.89
N GLU A 190 25.95 -17.35 0.94
CA GLU A 190 25.07 -17.04 2.06
C GLU A 190 23.67 -16.67 1.55
N VAL A 191 22.66 -17.04 2.34
CA VAL A 191 21.25 -16.77 2.08
C VAL A 191 20.64 -16.24 3.37
N PHE A 192 20.10 -15.03 3.35
CA PHE A 192 19.41 -14.44 4.51
C PHE A 192 18.04 -13.93 4.13
N LEU A 193 17.01 -14.37 4.85
CA LEU A 193 15.67 -13.81 4.81
C LEU A 193 15.43 -12.95 6.05
N ILE A 194 15.12 -11.68 5.83
CA ILE A 194 14.79 -10.72 6.88
C ILE A 194 13.32 -10.35 6.73
N ARG A 195 12.54 -10.56 7.79
CA ARG A 195 11.18 -10.00 7.88
C ARG A 195 11.27 -8.51 8.17
N ASN A 196 10.73 -7.69 7.27
CA ASN A 196 10.88 -6.25 7.37
C ASN A 196 10.12 -5.68 8.57
N GLU A 197 8.87 -6.11 8.79
CA GLU A 197 7.99 -5.56 9.85
C GLU A 197 8.05 -4.01 9.87
N ARG A 198 7.98 -3.39 8.68
CA ARG A 198 7.96 -1.92 8.47
C ARG A 198 9.21 -1.16 8.95
N HIS A 199 10.36 -1.82 9.18
CA HIS A 199 11.60 -1.14 9.54
C HIS A 199 12.17 -0.32 8.37
N MET A 200 12.13 -0.90 7.17
CA MET A 200 12.56 -0.31 5.93
C MET A 200 11.35 0.07 5.06
N LYS A 201 11.44 1.21 4.39
CA LYS A 201 10.57 1.58 3.29
C LYS A 201 11.35 2.23 2.17
N ILE A 202 10.86 2.07 0.96
CA ILE A 202 11.31 2.79 -0.23
C ILE A 202 10.10 3.50 -0.84
N HIS A 203 10.32 4.50 -1.68
CA HIS A 203 9.23 5.26 -2.28
C HIS A 203 9.21 4.99 -3.78
N ASN A 204 8.03 4.87 -4.37
CA ASN A 204 7.92 4.64 -5.81
C ASN A 204 8.43 5.85 -6.61
N PHE A 205 8.83 5.62 -7.86
CA PHE A 205 9.41 6.67 -8.70
C PHE A 205 8.37 7.60 -9.32
N LYS A 206 7.07 7.26 -9.20
CA LYS A 206 5.97 7.93 -9.89
C LYS A 206 5.38 9.07 -9.08
N ASP A 207 4.90 8.77 -7.88
CA ASP A 207 4.18 9.73 -7.04
C ASP A 207 4.69 9.77 -5.60
N GLY A 208 5.68 8.94 -5.25
CA GLY A 208 6.30 8.90 -3.93
C GLY A 208 5.59 8.02 -2.91
N GLN A 209 4.64 7.17 -3.34
CA GLN A 209 3.99 6.24 -2.40
C GLN A 209 5.02 5.36 -1.68
N ALA A 210 4.91 5.30 -0.36
CA ALA A 210 5.78 4.51 0.49
C ALA A 210 5.45 3.02 0.38
N PHE A 211 6.42 2.25 -0.09
CA PHE A 211 6.40 0.79 -0.15
C PHE A 211 7.22 0.21 0.99
N GLU A 212 6.55 -0.55 1.85
CA GLU A 212 7.11 -1.30 2.97
C GLU A 212 7.02 -2.80 2.59
N PRO A 213 8.06 -3.41 2.02
CA PRO A 213 8.02 -4.83 1.63
C PRO A 213 7.86 -5.71 2.86
N ASP A 214 7.17 -6.85 2.76
CA ASP A 214 7.06 -7.80 3.88
C ASP A 214 8.41 -8.46 4.22
N PHE A 215 9.20 -8.82 3.21
CA PHE A 215 10.52 -9.46 3.37
C PHE A 215 11.59 -8.86 2.48
N LEU A 216 12.83 -8.94 2.97
CA LEU A 216 14.06 -8.72 2.21
C LEU A 216 14.82 -10.05 2.13
N LEU A 217 15.11 -10.51 0.92
CA LEU A 217 15.97 -11.68 0.70
C LEU A 217 17.34 -11.21 0.20
N TYR A 218 18.38 -11.61 0.91
CA TYR A 218 19.77 -11.37 0.57
C TYR A 218 20.43 -12.66 0.09
N LEU A 219 21.00 -12.64 -1.11
CA LEU A 219 21.78 -13.75 -1.68
C LEU A 219 23.19 -13.24 -1.97
N LEU A 220 24.19 -13.77 -1.26
CA LEU A 220 25.57 -13.30 -1.37
C LEU A 220 26.36 -14.30 -2.21
N LYS A 221 27.11 -13.78 -3.17
CA LYS A 221 27.99 -14.55 -4.04
C LYS A 221 29.41 -14.02 -3.91
N ASP A 222 30.31 -14.88 -3.46
CA ASP A 222 31.74 -14.61 -3.44
C ASP A 222 32.41 -15.34 -4.62
N GLY A 223 32.96 -14.54 -5.54
CA GLY A 223 33.63 -15.00 -6.76
C GLY A 223 34.73 -14.06 -7.21
N GLY A 224 35.35 -13.32 -6.28
CA GLY A 224 36.39 -12.31 -6.54
C GLY A 224 35.95 -10.86 -6.30
N GLU A 225 34.65 -10.59 -6.32
CA GLU A 225 34.01 -9.36 -5.84
C GLU A 225 32.73 -9.76 -5.09
N GLU A 226 32.49 -9.16 -3.92
CA GLU A 226 31.30 -9.47 -3.10
C GLU A 226 30.04 -8.93 -3.79
N LEU A 227 29.29 -9.83 -4.44
CA LEU A 227 28.04 -9.50 -5.11
C LEU A 227 26.85 -9.93 -4.25
N THR A 228 26.03 -8.97 -3.87
CA THR A 228 24.81 -9.17 -3.10
C THR A 228 23.58 -8.91 -3.96
N TYR A 229 22.65 -9.86 -3.97
CA TYR A 229 21.32 -9.66 -4.53
C TYR A 229 20.40 -9.30 -3.36
N GLN A 230 19.75 -8.15 -3.43
CA GLN A 230 18.72 -7.74 -2.48
C GLN A 230 17.37 -7.76 -3.20
N LEU A 231 16.50 -8.67 -2.79
CA LEU A 231 15.18 -8.84 -3.38
C LEU A 231 14.10 -8.34 -2.41
N PHE A 232 13.15 -7.59 -2.96
CA PHE A 232 11.93 -7.18 -2.25
C PHE A 232 10.81 -8.19 -2.50
N ILE A 233 10.18 -8.68 -1.43
CA ILE A 233 9.20 -9.75 -1.49
C ILE A 233 7.95 -9.37 -0.71
N GLU A 234 6.79 -9.60 -1.34
CA GLU A 234 5.47 -9.30 -0.79
C GLU A 234 4.53 -10.51 -0.98
N PRO A 235 4.31 -11.32 0.07
CA PRO A 235 3.28 -12.37 0.09
C PRO A 235 1.87 -11.78 0.10
N LYS A 236 1.00 -12.23 -0.80
CA LYS A 236 -0.40 -11.80 -0.91
C LYS A 236 -1.34 -12.94 -1.23
N GLY A 237 -2.52 -12.92 -0.60
CA GLY A 237 -3.64 -13.76 -1.01
C GLY A 237 -4.23 -13.24 -2.33
N LYS A 238 -4.68 -14.15 -3.21
CA LYS A 238 -5.19 -13.82 -4.55
C LYS A 238 -6.25 -12.72 -4.56
N HIS A 239 -7.19 -12.79 -3.60
CA HIS A 239 -8.27 -11.82 -3.47
C HIS A 239 -7.78 -10.42 -3.05
N LEU A 240 -6.60 -10.30 -2.43
CA LEU A 240 -6.05 -9.04 -1.93
C LEU A 240 -5.19 -8.31 -2.98
N GLN A 241 -4.69 -9.02 -3.99
CA GLN A 241 -3.83 -8.44 -5.03
C GLN A 241 -4.53 -7.30 -5.79
N ALA A 242 -5.84 -7.43 -6.04
CA ALA A 242 -6.62 -6.43 -6.76
C ALA A 242 -6.74 -5.08 -6.02
N TYR A 243 -6.48 -5.04 -4.71
CA TYR A 243 -6.59 -3.82 -3.90
C TYR A 243 -5.29 -3.02 -3.83
N GLU A 244 -4.14 -3.60 -4.19
CA GLU A 244 -2.83 -2.93 -4.15
C GLU A 244 -2.06 -3.05 -5.48
N PRO A 245 -2.66 -2.75 -6.65
CA PRO A 245 -2.02 -2.96 -7.96
C PRO A 245 -0.73 -2.14 -8.13
N TRP A 246 -0.67 -0.94 -7.54
CA TRP A 246 0.49 -0.06 -7.64
C TRP A 246 1.77 -0.66 -7.03
N LYS A 247 1.66 -1.55 -6.04
CA LYS A 247 2.82 -2.22 -5.42
C LYS A 247 3.44 -3.24 -6.38
N GLU A 248 2.59 -4.00 -7.07
CA GLU A 248 3.02 -4.95 -8.11
C GLU A 248 3.66 -4.19 -9.27
N GLU A 249 3.03 -3.10 -9.74
CA GLU A 249 3.61 -2.20 -10.74
C GLU A 249 4.98 -1.67 -10.31
N PHE A 250 5.13 -1.30 -9.04
CA PHE A 250 6.40 -0.78 -8.53
C PHE A 250 7.49 -1.86 -8.42
N LEU A 251 7.15 -3.08 -8.02
CA LEU A 251 8.08 -4.22 -8.01
C LEU A 251 8.55 -4.56 -9.44
N GLN A 252 7.63 -4.54 -10.40
CA GLN A 252 7.97 -4.70 -11.83
C GLN A 252 8.88 -3.56 -12.31
N GLU A 253 8.56 -2.31 -11.96
CA GLU A 253 9.39 -1.15 -12.31
C GLU A 253 10.81 -1.25 -11.72
N LEU A 254 10.95 -1.73 -10.48
CA LEU A 254 12.25 -2.01 -9.86
C LEU A 254 13.01 -3.10 -10.64
N GLN A 255 12.33 -4.18 -11.02
CA GLN A 255 12.93 -5.27 -11.78
C GLN A 255 13.43 -4.77 -13.14
N GLU A 256 12.60 -4.09 -13.92
CA GLU A 256 12.94 -3.56 -15.25
C GLU A 256 14.09 -2.55 -15.19
N LYS A 257 14.07 -1.65 -14.21
CA LYS A 257 15.10 -0.60 -14.11
C LYS A 257 16.43 -1.09 -13.54
N PHE A 258 16.45 -2.11 -12.68
CA PHE A 258 17.62 -2.42 -11.85
C PHE A 258 18.13 -3.86 -11.92
N LYS A 259 17.37 -4.84 -12.44
CA LYS A 259 17.81 -6.26 -12.49
C LYS A 259 19.19 -6.44 -13.13
N ASP A 260 19.44 -5.72 -14.22
CA ASP A 260 20.70 -5.77 -14.98
C ASP A 260 21.69 -4.67 -14.58
N LYS A 261 21.33 -3.80 -13.63
CA LYS A 261 22.22 -2.75 -13.12
C LYS A 261 23.01 -3.25 -11.93
N LEU A 262 24.33 -3.12 -12.04
CA LEU A 262 25.25 -3.39 -10.96
C LEU A 262 25.52 -2.08 -10.20
N LEU A 263 24.99 -1.98 -8.98
CA LEU A 263 25.29 -0.87 -8.09
C LEU A 263 26.60 -1.17 -7.37
N THR A 264 27.51 -0.19 -7.30
CA THR A 264 28.79 -0.35 -6.60
C THR A 264 28.85 0.67 -5.47
N PHE A 265 29.03 0.19 -4.25
CA PHE A 265 29.22 1.00 -3.06
C PHE A 265 30.63 0.78 -2.51
N ASN A 266 31.27 1.84 -2.03
CA ASN A 266 32.61 1.80 -1.41
C ASN A 266 33.66 1.07 -2.26
N GLU A 267 33.56 1.16 -3.59
CA GLU A 267 34.46 0.58 -4.60
C GLU A 267 34.53 -0.96 -4.67
N ARG A 268 33.96 -1.69 -3.70
CA ARG A 268 34.04 -3.16 -3.61
C ARG A 268 32.69 -3.84 -3.53
N ASP A 269 31.74 -3.25 -2.83
CA ASP A 269 30.49 -3.93 -2.50
C ASP A 269 29.52 -3.74 -3.66
N LYS A 270 29.15 -4.85 -4.30
CA LYS A 270 28.32 -4.84 -5.49
C LYS A 270 26.94 -5.33 -5.17
N TYR A 271 25.92 -4.62 -5.65
CA TYR A 271 24.53 -4.93 -5.37
C TYR A 271 23.71 -5.01 -6.64
N ARG A 272 22.78 -5.96 -6.65
CA ARG A 272 21.62 -5.98 -7.55
C ARG A 272 20.37 -5.82 -6.73
N ILE A 273 19.62 -4.77 -7.00
CA ILE A 273 18.33 -4.49 -6.38
C ILE A 273 17.24 -5.01 -7.29
N ILE A 274 16.35 -5.84 -6.76
CA ILE A 274 15.41 -6.61 -7.57
C ILE A 274 14.03 -6.58 -6.93
N GLY A 275 13.02 -6.13 -7.69
CA GLY A 275 11.63 -6.44 -7.39
C GLY A 275 11.25 -7.80 -7.96
N ILE A 276 10.44 -8.56 -7.22
CA ILE A 276 9.87 -9.84 -7.65
C ILE A 276 8.35 -9.69 -7.57
N PRO A 277 7.58 -10.33 -8.48
CA PRO A 277 6.11 -10.35 -8.39
C PRO A 277 5.61 -10.84 -7.03
N PHE A 278 4.36 -10.53 -6.68
CA PHE A 278 3.76 -11.04 -5.44
C PHE A 278 3.85 -12.56 -5.32
N TYR A 279 4.19 -13.02 -4.11
CA TYR A 279 4.06 -14.43 -3.78
C TYR A 279 2.59 -14.75 -3.47
N ASN A 280 2.03 -15.75 -4.13
CA ASN A 280 0.76 -16.35 -3.79
C ASN A 280 0.95 -17.86 -3.65
N TYR A 281 0.40 -18.44 -2.59
CA TYR A 281 0.46 -19.88 -2.34
C TYR A 281 -0.16 -20.71 -3.47
N GLU A 282 -1.26 -20.24 -4.10
CA GLU A 282 -1.93 -20.95 -5.19
C GLU A 282 -1.08 -21.01 -6.47
N ASP A 283 -0.29 -19.97 -6.70
CA ASP A 283 0.52 -19.78 -7.91
C ASP A 283 2.02 -19.93 -7.60
N GLU A 284 2.34 -20.71 -6.55
CA GLU A 284 3.69 -20.84 -6.00
C GLU A 284 4.74 -21.26 -7.04
N ASN A 285 4.38 -22.16 -7.96
CA ASN A 285 5.29 -22.62 -9.01
C ASN A 285 5.67 -21.49 -9.98
N GLU A 286 4.75 -20.57 -10.27
CA GLU A 286 5.00 -19.41 -11.12
C GLU A 286 5.93 -18.41 -10.40
N PHE A 287 5.67 -18.16 -9.11
CA PHE A 287 6.56 -17.36 -8.28
C PHE A 287 7.96 -17.96 -8.23
N LYS A 288 8.09 -19.28 -7.97
CA LYS A 288 9.38 -19.97 -7.93
C LYS A 288 10.12 -19.79 -9.26
N LYS A 289 9.44 -20.02 -10.38
CA LYS A 289 10.02 -19.86 -11.71
C LYS A 289 10.54 -18.44 -11.91
N SER A 290 9.72 -17.43 -11.61
CA SER A 290 10.10 -16.01 -11.72
C SER A 290 11.30 -15.67 -10.83
N LEU A 291 11.32 -16.12 -9.58
CA LEU A 291 12.43 -15.93 -8.64
C LEU A 291 13.73 -16.50 -9.21
N PHE A 292 13.71 -17.77 -9.63
CA PHE A 292 14.88 -18.50 -10.12
C PHE A 292 15.41 -17.91 -11.43
N GLU A 293 14.53 -17.63 -12.39
CA GLU A 293 14.90 -16.97 -13.66
C GLU A 293 15.48 -15.58 -13.41
N THR A 294 14.98 -14.85 -12.42
CA THR A 294 15.46 -13.51 -12.09
C THR A 294 16.87 -13.50 -11.53
N ILE A 295 17.19 -14.50 -10.71
CA ILE A 295 18.52 -14.65 -10.10
C ILE A 295 19.48 -15.49 -10.95
N GLY A 296 19.02 -16.01 -12.10
CA GLY A 296 19.84 -16.70 -13.09
C GLY A 296 20.11 -18.17 -12.76
N ILE A 297 19.20 -18.82 -12.02
CA ILE A 297 19.20 -20.27 -11.78
C ILE A 297 18.20 -20.91 -12.77
N ASN A 298 18.69 -21.84 -13.59
CA ASN A 298 17.90 -22.59 -14.57
C ASN A 298 17.71 -24.05 -14.13
#